data_AF-A0A540W962-F1
#
_entry.id   AF-A0A540W962-F1
#
_cell.length_a   1.000
_cell.length_b   1.000
_cell.length_c   1.000
_cell.angle_alpha   90.00
_cell.angle_beta   90.00
_cell.angle_gamma   90.00
#
_symmetry.space_group_name_H-M   'P 1'
#
loop_
_entity.id
_entity.type
_entity.pdbx_description
1 polymer ?
#
loop_
_entity_poly.entity_id
_entity_poly.type
_entity_poly.pdbx_seq_one_letter_code
_entity_poly.pdbx_strand_id
1 'polypeptide(L)'
;MTADPAFRAEMELADRYGIPHSQLTGAGSGRWTALDRAKALAFLAYRRHVCDGCGTRAAEWDERAGGDRFAYVAETVRCPGCELVEMERERVPDGAEGRGVKIGLRPRKE
;
A
#
# COMPACT_ATOMS: atom_id res chain seq x y z
N MET A 1 19.37 -0.56 5.79
CA MET A 1 18.81 0.41 4.83
C MET A 1 17.33 0.15 4.58
N THR A 2 16.92 -1.01 4.04
CA THR A 2 15.50 -1.34 3.79
C THR A 2 14.64 -1.64 5.02
N ALA A 3 15.25 -1.72 6.22
CA ALA A 3 14.51 -1.84 7.47
C ALA A 3 13.78 -0.54 7.87
N ASP A 4 14.23 0.61 7.38
CA ASP A 4 13.63 1.92 7.65
C ASP A 4 12.32 2.10 6.83
N PRO A 5 11.17 2.32 7.48
CA PRO A 5 9.90 2.60 6.78
C PRO A 5 9.92 3.84 5.89
N ALA A 6 10.59 4.92 6.30
CA ALA A 6 10.61 6.17 5.54
C ALA A 6 11.35 5.97 4.21
N PHE A 7 12.53 5.36 4.29
CA PHE A 7 13.30 4.97 3.10
C PHE A 7 12.50 4.05 2.16
N ARG A 8 11.71 3.10 2.69
CA ARG A 8 10.87 2.22 1.86
C ARG A 8 9.79 3.01 1.11
N ALA A 9 9.16 3.99 1.76
CA ALA A 9 8.16 4.85 1.11
C ALA A 9 8.79 5.71 -0.01
N GLU A 10 9.98 6.26 0.22
CA GLU A 10 10.74 6.98 -0.81
C GLU A 10 11.07 6.07 -1.99
N MET A 11 11.56 4.86 -1.73
CA MET A 11 11.88 3.89 -2.78
C MET A 11 10.64 3.44 -3.56
N GLU A 12 9.48 3.26 -2.91
CA GLU A 12 8.22 2.95 -3.59
C GLU A 12 7.80 4.08 -4.55
N LEU A 13 7.91 5.33 -4.10
CA LEU A 13 7.58 6.48 -4.91
C LEU A 13 8.54 6.67 -6.08
N ALA A 14 9.84 6.47 -5.85
CA ALA A 14 10.86 6.51 -6.89
C ALA A 14 10.64 5.42 -7.97
N ASP A 15 10.30 4.20 -7.54
CA ASP A 15 9.96 3.07 -8.44
C ASP A 15 8.72 3.40 -9.29
N ARG A 16 7.65 3.92 -8.66
CA ARG A 16 6.41 4.32 -9.35
C ARG A 16 6.65 5.37 -10.42
N TYR A 17 7.57 6.31 -10.19
CA TYR A 17 7.92 7.36 -11.15
C TYR A 17 9.03 6.97 -12.12
N GLY A 18 9.70 5.84 -11.92
CA GLY A 18 10.83 5.41 -12.76
C GLY A 18 12.06 6.33 -12.64
N ILE A 19 12.26 6.96 -11.48
CA ILE A 19 13.35 7.93 -11.25
C ILE A 19 14.36 7.41 -10.22
N PRO A 20 15.63 7.85 -10.25
CA PRO A 20 16.59 7.53 -9.18
C PRO A 20 16.18 8.16 -7.85
N HIS A 21 16.44 7.46 -6.74
CA HIS A 21 16.15 7.94 -5.39
C HIS A 21 16.75 9.34 -5.11
N SER A 22 17.97 9.59 -5.57
CA SER A 22 18.61 10.90 -5.45
C SER A 22 17.83 12.02 -6.13
N GLN A 23 17.17 11.77 -7.27
CA GLN A 23 16.32 12.75 -7.92
C GLN A 23 15.03 12.98 -7.11
N LEU A 24 14.43 11.91 -6.57
CA LEU A 24 13.26 12.05 -5.71
C LEU A 24 13.55 12.94 -4.49
N THR A 25 14.72 12.78 -3.86
CA THR A 25 15.11 13.58 -2.69
C THR A 25 15.69 14.95 -3.05
N GLY A 26 15.67 15.35 -4.32
CA GLY A 26 16.21 16.65 -4.78
C GLY A 26 17.73 16.77 -4.75
N ALA A 27 18.46 15.68 -4.48
CA ALA A 27 19.92 15.66 -4.39
C ALA A 27 20.62 15.29 -5.72
N GLY A 28 19.86 14.77 -6.69
CA GLY A 28 20.36 14.19 -7.93
C GLY A 28 20.05 15.02 -9.18
N SER A 29 20.86 14.82 -10.23
CA SER A 29 20.69 15.43 -11.56
C SER A 29 19.77 14.64 -12.50
N GLY A 30 19.04 13.65 -11.96
CA GLY A 30 18.25 12.69 -12.73
C GLY A 30 19.06 11.56 -13.40
N ARG A 31 20.39 11.58 -13.27
CA ARG A 31 21.24 10.45 -13.68
C ARG A 31 21.34 9.41 -12.56
N TRP A 32 21.19 8.14 -12.94
CA TRP A 32 21.36 7.00 -12.03
C TRP A 32 22.81 6.89 -11.54
N THR A 33 23.02 7.11 -10.25
CA THR A 33 24.31 6.86 -9.60
C THR A 33 24.48 5.38 -9.23
N ALA A 34 25.70 4.98 -8.88
CA ALA A 34 25.95 3.65 -8.34
C ALA A 34 25.14 3.38 -7.05
N LEU A 35 25.01 4.40 -6.20
CA LEU A 35 24.21 4.32 -4.97
C LEU A 35 22.71 4.18 -5.27
N ASP A 36 22.17 4.91 -6.24
CA ASP A 36 20.76 4.78 -6.63
C ASP A 36 20.44 3.37 -7.13
N ARG A 37 21.34 2.79 -7.95
CA ARG A 37 21.19 1.41 -8.44
C ARG A 37 21.25 0.41 -7.29
N ALA A 38 22.18 0.57 -6.36
CA ALA A 38 22.29 -0.30 -5.19
C ALA A 38 21.02 -0.24 -4.32
N LYS A 39 20.47 0.96 -4.09
CA LYS A 39 19.21 1.17 -3.38
C LYS A 39 18.03 0.50 -4.09
N ALA A 40 17.90 0.70 -5.40
CA ALA A 40 16.82 0.11 -6.20
C ALA A 40 16.87 -1.43 -6.19
N LEU A 41 18.05 -2.03 -6.36
CA LEU A 41 18.20 -3.49 -6.29
C LEU A 41 17.90 -4.03 -4.89
N ALA A 42 18.36 -3.34 -3.84
CA ALA A 42 18.07 -3.73 -2.46
C ALA A 42 16.56 -3.64 -2.15
N PHE A 43 15.88 -2.60 -2.65
CA PHE A 43 14.43 -2.46 -2.51
C PHE A 43 13.65 -3.51 -3.30
N LEU A 44 14.09 -3.84 -4.52
CA LEU A 44 13.50 -4.93 -5.31
C LEU A 44 13.62 -6.28 -4.59
N ALA A 45 14.79 -6.58 -4.03
CA ALA A 45 15.00 -7.79 -3.24
C ALA A 45 14.08 -7.81 -2.01
N TYR A 46 13.97 -6.69 -1.30
CA TYR A 46 13.04 -6.54 -0.19
C TYR A 46 11.58 -6.82 -0.62
N ARG A 47 11.10 -6.18 -1.70
CA ARG A 47 9.73 -6.33 -2.19
C ARG A 47 9.39 -7.77 -2.55
N ARG A 48 10.32 -8.52 -3.15
CA ARG A 48 10.12 -9.95 -3.47
C ARG A 48 9.89 -10.84 -2.24
N HIS A 49 10.29 -10.38 -1.05
CA HIS A 49 10.07 -11.09 0.20
C HIS A 49 8.82 -10.62 0.96
N VAL A 50 8.16 -9.55 0.50
CA VAL A 50 6.90 -9.07 1.05
C VAL A 50 5.75 -9.80 0.35
N CYS A 51 4.81 -10.33 1.12
CA CYS A 51 3.61 -10.94 0.60
C CYS A 51 2.67 -9.87 0.03
N ASP A 52 2.23 -10.02 -1.23
CA ASP A 52 1.29 -9.09 -1.88
C ASP A 52 -0.09 -9.07 -1.22
N GLY A 53 -0.47 -10.12 -0.47
CA GLY A 53 -1.75 -10.21 0.21
C GLY A 53 -1.79 -9.52 1.57
N CYS A 54 -0.82 -9.82 2.44
CA CYS A 54 -0.82 -9.34 3.83
C CYS A 54 0.27 -8.30 4.16
N GLY A 55 1.19 -8.01 3.22
CA GLY A 55 2.24 -7.00 3.42
C GLY A 55 3.36 -7.39 4.39
N THR A 56 3.34 -8.60 4.95
CA THR A 56 4.39 -9.11 5.85
C THR A 56 5.41 -9.96 5.10
N ARG A 57 6.60 -10.15 5.69
CA ARG A 57 7.68 -10.98 5.18
C ARG A 57 7.76 -12.29 5.95
N ALA A 58 8.21 -13.35 5.28
CA ALA A 58 8.38 -14.67 5.91
C ALA A 58 9.25 -14.63 7.19
N ALA A 59 10.31 -13.83 7.20
CA ALA A 59 11.20 -13.69 8.35
C ALA A 59 10.53 -13.07 9.59
N GLU A 60 9.42 -12.34 9.42
CA GLU A 60 8.68 -11.76 10.55
C GLU A 60 7.91 -12.83 11.34
N TRP A 61 7.66 -13.99 10.71
CA TRP A 61 6.97 -15.14 11.29
C TRP A 61 7.93 -16.25 11.77
N ASP A 62 9.18 -16.26 11.29
CA ASP A 62 10.15 -17.32 11.55
C ASP A 62 10.93 -17.06 12.85
N GLU A 63 10.58 -17.78 13.91
CA GLU A 63 11.25 -17.72 15.22
C GLU A 63 12.76 -18.00 15.14
N ARG A 64 13.21 -18.82 14.18
CA ARG A 64 14.65 -19.11 13.98
C ARG A 64 15.40 -17.92 13.40
N ALA A 65 14.68 -17.03 12.70
CA ALA A 65 15.20 -15.78 12.18
C ALA A 65 14.96 -14.59 13.15
N GLY A 66 14.46 -14.85 14.36
CA GLY A 66 14.12 -13.83 15.36
C GLY A 66 12.75 -13.18 15.16
N GLY A 67 11.89 -13.76 14.32
CA GLY A 67 10.49 -13.39 14.17
C GLY A 67 9.60 -14.00 15.26
N ASP A 68 8.29 -13.79 15.14
CA ASP A 68 7.29 -14.35 16.05
C ASP A 68 6.11 -14.87 15.21
N ARG A 69 5.71 -16.13 15.44
CA ARG A 69 4.56 -16.73 14.77
C ARG A 69 3.23 -16.02 15.10
N PHE A 70 3.21 -15.19 16.14
CA PHE A 70 2.10 -14.33 16.56
C PHE A 70 2.42 -12.84 16.38
N ALA A 71 3.39 -12.49 15.52
CA ALA A 71 3.81 -11.10 15.27
C ALA A 71 2.65 -10.17 14.85
N TYR A 72 1.57 -10.72 14.28
CA TYR A 72 0.39 -9.96 13.85
C TYR A 72 -0.89 -10.68 14.23
N VAL A 73 -1.94 -9.89 14.50
CA VAL A 73 -3.31 -10.36 14.70
C VAL A 73 -4.21 -9.79 13.61
N ALA A 74 -5.22 -10.55 13.19
CA ALA A 74 -6.21 -10.06 12.23
C ALA A 74 -7.15 -9.06 12.92
N GLU A 75 -7.26 -7.86 12.36
CA GLU A 75 -8.21 -6.83 12.79
C GLU A 75 -9.29 -6.64 11.72
N THR A 76 -10.55 -6.58 12.14
CA THR A 76 -11.67 -6.24 11.25
C THR A 76 -12.00 -4.77 11.40
N VAL A 77 -11.82 -3.99 10.33
CA VAL A 77 -12.13 -2.56 10.30
C VAL A 77 -13.41 -2.31 9.50
N ARG A 78 -14.40 -1.68 10.14
CA ARG A 78 -15.60 -1.17 9.46
C ARG A 78 -15.35 0.24 8.94
N CYS A 79 -15.43 0.44 7.63
CA CYS A 79 -15.39 1.77 7.03
C CYS A 79 -16.79 2.39 7.03
N PRO A 80 -17.05 3.49 7.78
CA PRO A 80 -18.38 4.10 7.86
C PRO A 80 -18.91 4.55 6.49
N GLY A 81 -18.03 5.05 5.61
CA GLY A 81 -18.42 5.46 4.27
C GLY A 81 -18.88 4.30 3.39
N CYS A 82 -18.10 3.20 3.37
CA CYS A 82 -18.49 2.01 2.63
C CYS A 82 -19.79 1.42 3.17
N GLU A 83 -19.96 1.39 4.48
CA GLU A 83 -21.22 0.94 5.08
C GLU A 83 -22.41 1.79 4.62
N LEU A 84 -22.32 3.12 4.68
CA LEU A 84 -23.40 3.99 4.20
C LEU A 84 -23.74 3.73 2.72
N VAL A 85 -22.73 3.45 1.90
CA VAL A 85 -22.92 3.06 0.50
C VAL A 85 -23.66 1.73 0.39
N GLU A 86 -23.28 0.71 1.15
CA GLU A 86 -23.96 -0.60 1.12
C GLU A 86 -25.39 -0.49 1.66
N MET A 87 -25.62 0.23 2.76
CA MET A 87 -26.96 0.49 3.30
C MET A 87 -27.89 1.16 2.29
N GLU A 88 -27.37 2.06 1.45
CA GLU A 88 -28.16 2.69 0.40
C GLU A 88 -28.34 1.75 -0.81
N ARG A 89 -27.36 0.88 -1.10
CA ARG A 89 -27.49 -0.14 -2.16
C ARG A 89 -28.59 -1.13 -1.85
N GLU A 90 -28.71 -1.55 -0.59
CA GLU A 90 -29.78 -2.42 -0.11
C GLU A 90 -31.18 -1.83 -0.31
N ARG A 91 -31.31 -0.52 -0.52
CA ARG A 91 -32.57 0.17 -0.78
C ARG A 91 -32.89 0.32 -2.26
N VAL A 92 -31.93 0.06 -3.15
CA VAL A 92 -32.15 0.16 -4.60
C VAL A 92 -33.01 -1.02 -5.05
N PRO A 93 -34.18 -0.79 -5.68
CA PRO A 93 -35.01 -1.88 -6.15
C PRO A 93 -34.32 -2.72 -7.23
N ASP A 94 -34.60 -4.02 -7.25
CA ASP A 94 -34.15 -4.89 -8.33
C ASP A 94 -34.88 -4.58 -9.65
N GLY A 95 -34.29 -5.04 -10.76
CA GLY A 95 -34.93 -4.98 -12.07
C GLY A 95 -34.83 -3.60 -12.73
N ALA A 96 -35.89 -3.19 -13.45
CA ALA A 96 -35.83 -2.03 -14.32
C ALA A 96 -35.59 -0.71 -13.57
N GLU A 97 -36.11 -0.60 -12.35
CA GLU A 97 -36.08 0.61 -11.52
C GLU A 97 -34.70 0.88 -10.91
N GLY A 98 -33.91 -0.17 -10.65
CA GLY A 98 -32.53 -0.04 -10.18
C GLY A 98 -31.49 0.19 -11.29
N ARG A 99 -31.86 0.02 -12.56
CA ARG A 99 -30.90 0.17 -13.67
C ARG A 99 -30.40 1.61 -13.79
N GLY A 100 -29.08 1.76 -13.83
CA GLY A 100 -28.43 3.07 -14.00
C GLY A 100 -28.29 3.89 -12.72
N VAL A 101 -28.71 3.37 -11.57
CA VAL A 101 -28.51 4.03 -10.27
C VAL A 101 -27.04 3.90 -9.84
N LYS A 102 -26.41 5.03 -9.49
CA LYS A 102 -25.07 5.08 -8.89
C LYS A 102 -25.14 5.70 -7.51
N ILE A 103 -24.62 4.98 -6.52
CA ILE A 103 -24.53 5.47 -5.14
C ILE A 103 -23.15 6.09 -4.92
N GLY A 104 -23.14 7.26 -4.30
CA GLY A 104 -21.93 8.00 -3.98
C GLY A 104 -22.12 8.83 -2.71
N LEU A 105 -21.00 9.18 -2.08
CA LEU A 105 -20.98 10.01 -0.88
C LEU A 105 -20.73 11.46 -1.26
N ARG A 106 -21.43 12.38 -0.59
CA ARG A 106 -21.17 13.83 -0.65
C ARG A 106 -20.94 14.36 0.76
N PRO A 107 -20.09 15.40 0.94
CA PRO A 107 -19.97 16.06 2.23
C PRO A 107 -21.33 16.55 2.74
N ARG A 108 -21.54 16.44 4.05
CA ARG A 108 -22.71 17.05 4.70
C ARG A 108 -22.52 18.56 4.66
N LYS A 109 -23.48 19.29 4.08
CA LYS A 109 -23.54 20.74 4.21
C LYS A 109 -24.15 21.03 5.59
N GLU A 110 -23.56 21.97 6.32
CA GLU A 110 -24.13 22.53 7.55
C GLU A 110 -25.45 23.24 7.27
#